data_AF-A0A498G524-F1
#
_entry.id   AF-A0A498G524-F1
#
_cell.length_a   1.000
_cell.length_b   1.000
_cell.length_c   1.000
_cell.angle_alpha   90.00
_cell.angle_beta   90.00
_cell.angle_gamma   90.00
#
_symmetry.space_group_name_H-M   'P 1'
#
loop_
_entity.id
_entity.type
_entity.pdbx_description
1 polymer ?
#
loop_
_entity_poly.entity_id
_entity_poly.type
_entity_poly.pdbx_seq_one_letter_code
_entity_poly.pdbx_strand_id
1 'polypeptide(L)'
;MADSDTDDSANSDADSETDAPAEITIYSDYVCPFCYLGRQSLSQYQTEREERLRIDWQPFDLRSSKRRPDGTIDYDADDGKDDEYYEQAKENVRRLRDQYGAEEMELDIATDVDSLPAQLVSVAVRETYDYETWLAFDEAVFAALWHEGRDIGEEDVLLDLADEVGVEAQFVRDALADEERRDRLRERFRDAQQAGITGVPAFVYDDYAARGAVPPEQLRRLVEGA
;
A
#
# COMPACT_ATOMS: atom_id res chain seq x y z
N MET A 1 4.71 -40.94 -64.49
CA MET A 1 3.69 -41.82 -63.87
C MET A 1 3.98 -41.75 -62.39
N ALA A 2 3.41 -40.74 -61.72
CA ALA A 2 2.12 -40.82 -61.01
C ALA A 2 2.31 -41.65 -59.74
N ASP A 3 2.02 -41.23 -58.53
CA ASP A 3 1.31 -40.08 -57.92
C ASP A 3 1.64 -40.19 -56.40
N SER A 4 1.92 -39.09 -55.68
CA SER A 4 1.03 -38.52 -54.62
C SER A 4 1.12 -39.29 -53.28
N ASP A 5 0.97 -38.81 -52.04
CA ASP A 5 0.44 -37.63 -51.31
C ASP A 5 0.89 -37.92 -49.83
N THR A 6 1.40 -37.05 -48.95
CA THR A 6 0.84 -35.86 -48.26
C THR A 6 1.05 -36.01 -46.72
N ASP A 7 1.07 -34.85 -46.05
CA ASP A 7 0.94 -34.54 -44.61
C ASP A 7 2.18 -34.65 -43.74
N ASP A 8 2.81 -33.54 -43.34
CA ASP A 8 2.35 -32.43 -42.48
C ASP A 8 2.20 -32.86 -41.02
N SER A 9 3.10 -32.33 -40.20
CA SER A 9 3.07 -32.35 -38.75
C SER A 9 3.94 -31.21 -38.27
N ALA A 10 3.46 -29.99 -38.53
CA ALA A 10 3.83 -28.84 -37.73
C ALA A 10 3.12 -28.90 -36.36
N ASN A 11 3.78 -28.30 -35.38
CA ASN A 11 3.25 -27.74 -34.14
C ASN A 11 3.02 -28.68 -32.93
N SER A 12 3.84 -28.47 -31.91
CA SER A 12 3.39 -27.95 -30.61
C SER A 12 4.60 -27.92 -29.67
N ASP A 13 5.05 -26.74 -29.26
CA ASP A 13 5.78 -26.51 -27.99
C ASP A 13 6.03 -25.01 -27.85
N ALA A 14 4.94 -24.25 -27.77
CA ALA A 14 4.93 -22.87 -27.34
C ALA A 14 3.55 -22.64 -26.75
N ASP A 15 3.42 -22.79 -25.44
CA ASP A 15 2.41 -22.16 -24.57
C ASP A 15 2.49 -22.82 -23.19
N SER A 16 3.46 -22.37 -22.38
CA SER A 16 3.46 -22.65 -20.93
C SER A 16 4.07 -21.49 -20.14
N GLU A 17 3.84 -20.25 -20.55
CA GLU A 17 4.27 -19.05 -19.83
C GLU A 17 3.11 -18.05 -19.68
N THR A 18 2.01 -18.42 -19.02
CA THR A 18 1.11 -17.45 -18.33
C THR A 18 0.01 -18.21 -17.58
N ASP A 19 0.24 -18.55 -16.32
CA ASP A 19 -0.84 -18.92 -15.40
C ASP A 19 -0.58 -18.38 -13.98
N ALA A 20 0.33 -17.42 -13.85
CA ALA A 20 0.46 -16.66 -12.61
C ALA A 20 -0.66 -15.63 -12.58
N PRO A 21 -1.46 -15.54 -11.49
CA PRO A 21 -2.50 -14.54 -11.38
C PRO A 21 -1.88 -13.14 -11.50
N ALA A 22 -2.54 -12.27 -12.26
CA ALA A 22 -2.16 -10.87 -12.42
C ALA A 22 -1.92 -10.24 -11.04
N GLU A 23 -0.77 -9.60 -10.86
CA GLU A 23 -0.36 -8.99 -9.60
C GLU A 23 -0.03 -7.51 -9.79
N ILE A 24 -0.59 -6.67 -8.93
CA ILE A 24 -0.26 -5.25 -8.86
C ILE A 24 0.54 -4.99 -7.59
N THR A 25 1.68 -4.31 -7.73
CA THR A 25 2.46 -3.84 -6.59
C THR A 25 1.98 -2.45 -6.19
N ILE A 26 1.70 -2.24 -4.91
CA ILE A 26 1.20 -0.94 -4.41
C ILE A 26 2.09 -0.46 -3.27
N TYR A 27 2.79 0.65 -3.49
CA TYR A 27 3.54 1.33 -2.45
C TYR A 27 2.62 2.25 -1.66
N SER A 28 2.60 2.09 -0.33
CA SER A 28 1.65 2.78 0.54
C SER A 28 2.26 3.13 1.90
N ASP A 29 1.73 4.19 2.52
CA ASP A 29 2.05 4.63 3.87
C ASP A 29 0.73 4.95 4.61
N TYR A 30 0.58 4.45 5.84
CA TYR A 30 -0.62 4.66 6.66
C TYR A 30 -0.93 6.14 6.90
N VAL A 31 0.09 7.01 7.04
CA VAL A 31 -0.12 8.45 7.28
C VAL A 31 -0.41 9.25 6.01
N CYS A 32 -0.45 8.61 4.85
CA CYS A 32 -0.82 9.27 3.60
C CYS A 32 -2.35 9.22 3.37
N PRO A 33 -3.06 10.37 3.37
CA PRO A 33 -4.52 10.38 3.15
C PRO A 33 -4.89 9.87 1.75
N PHE A 34 -4.04 10.14 0.76
CA PHE A 34 -4.23 9.63 -0.59
C PHE A 34 -4.02 8.11 -0.67
N CYS A 35 -3.26 7.50 0.25
CA CYS A 35 -3.15 6.04 0.28
C CYS A 35 -4.47 5.42 0.69
N TYR A 36 -5.10 5.93 1.75
CA TYR A 36 -6.44 5.49 2.17
C TYR A 36 -7.47 5.67 1.03
N LEU A 37 -7.51 6.84 0.40
CA LEU A 37 -8.40 7.10 -0.75
C LEU A 37 -8.11 6.20 -1.96
N GLY A 38 -6.82 5.94 -2.23
CA GLY A 38 -6.39 5.02 -3.28
C GLY A 38 -6.85 3.58 -3.02
N ARG A 39 -6.92 3.14 -1.76
CA ARG A 39 -7.47 1.83 -1.38
C ARG A 39 -8.97 1.76 -1.66
N GLN A 40 -9.73 2.82 -1.41
CA GLN A 40 -11.15 2.87 -1.73
C GLN A 40 -11.38 2.78 -3.24
N SER A 41 -10.62 3.54 -4.02
CA SER A 41 -10.63 3.45 -5.49
C SER A 41 -10.27 2.03 -5.99
N LEU A 42 -9.24 1.40 -5.42
CA LEU A 42 -8.85 0.03 -5.75
C LEU A 42 -9.94 -0.98 -5.37
N SER A 43 -10.59 -0.82 -4.22
CA SER A 43 -11.68 -1.68 -3.77
C SER A 43 -12.85 -1.63 -4.76
N GLN A 44 -13.25 -0.42 -5.18
CA GLN A 44 -14.27 -0.25 -6.22
C GLN A 44 -13.87 -0.97 -7.51
N TYR A 45 -12.63 -0.76 -7.99
CA TYR A 45 -12.14 -1.46 -9.17
C TYR A 45 -12.18 -2.99 -9.02
N GLN A 46 -11.81 -3.54 -7.86
CA GLN A 46 -11.88 -4.99 -7.61
C GLN A 46 -13.31 -5.54 -7.69
N THR A 47 -14.34 -4.74 -7.39
CA THR A 47 -15.75 -5.17 -7.55
C THR A 47 -16.20 -5.25 -9.01
N GLU A 48 -15.50 -4.58 -9.93
CA GLU A 48 -15.78 -4.60 -11.37
C GLU A 48 -15.13 -5.80 -12.07
N ARG A 49 -14.20 -6.49 -11.42
CA ARG A 49 -13.44 -7.61 -12.00
C ARG A 49 -14.11 -8.96 -11.77
N GLU A 50 -14.04 -9.82 -12.78
CA GLU A 50 -14.43 -11.24 -12.67
C GLU A 50 -13.48 -12.01 -11.75
N GLU A 51 -12.18 -11.76 -11.88
CA GLU A 51 -11.12 -12.34 -11.06
C GLU A 51 -10.40 -11.26 -10.24
N ARG A 52 -10.32 -11.48 -8.93
CA ARG A 52 -9.62 -10.57 -8.02
C ARG A 52 -8.14 -10.50 -8.38
N LEU A 53 -7.67 -9.27 -8.54
CA LEU A 53 -6.26 -8.98 -8.73
C LEU A 53 -5.52 -9.31 -7.44
N ARG A 54 -4.38 -10.01 -7.55
CA ARG A 54 -3.48 -10.18 -6.41
C ARG A 54 -2.79 -8.84 -6.16
N ILE A 55 -2.71 -8.43 -4.90
CA ILE A 55 -2.12 -7.15 -4.53
C ILE A 55 -0.89 -7.41 -3.67
N ASP A 56 0.26 -6.97 -4.15
CA ASP A 56 1.51 -6.94 -3.38
C ASP A 56 1.68 -5.56 -2.74
N TRP A 57 1.33 -5.45 -1.45
CA TRP A 57 1.45 -4.21 -0.70
C TRP A 57 2.89 -3.97 -0.26
N GLN A 58 3.49 -2.88 -0.71
CA GLN A 58 4.85 -2.49 -0.35
C GLN A 58 4.81 -1.29 0.61
N PRO A 59 5.51 -1.40 1.76
CA PRO A 59 5.54 -0.34 2.75
C PRO A 59 6.41 0.82 2.21
N PHE A 60 6.05 2.06 2.53
CA PHE A 60 6.78 3.26 2.16
C PHE A 60 6.79 4.25 3.32
N ASP A 61 7.85 5.04 3.41
CA ASP A 61 7.99 6.09 4.41
C ASP A 61 7.92 7.46 3.75
N LEU A 62 6.72 8.07 3.77
CA LEU A 62 6.46 9.40 3.22
C LEU A 62 7.28 10.48 3.95
N ARG A 63 7.76 10.18 5.14
CA ARG A 63 8.48 11.09 6.03
C ARG A 63 9.97 10.82 6.08
N SER A 64 10.52 10.01 5.18
CA SER A 64 11.93 9.61 5.21
C SER A 64 12.90 10.81 5.20
N SER A 65 12.54 11.90 4.51
CA SER A 65 13.35 13.13 4.47
C SER A 65 13.37 13.90 5.79
N LYS A 66 12.38 13.67 6.67
CA LYS A 66 12.29 14.27 8.01
C LYS A 66 12.89 13.40 9.09
N ARG A 67 13.36 12.18 8.78
CA ARG A 67 13.89 11.29 9.83
C ARG A 67 15.30 11.67 10.25
N ARG A 68 15.50 11.72 11.56
CA ARG A 68 16.82 11.82 12.19
C ARG A 68 17.56 10.48 12.12
N PRO A 69 18.88 10.45 12.33
CA PRO A 69 19.65 9.21 12.36
C PRO A 69 19.17 8.19 13.41
N ASP A 70 18.56 8.65 14.51
CA ASP A 70 17.97 7.79 15.53
C ASP A 70 16.59 7.23 15.15
N GLY A 71 16.04 7.67 14.01
CA GLY A 71 14.74 7.23 13.48
C GLY A 71 13.56 8.14 13.82
N THR A 72 13.73 9.09 14.74
CA THR A 72 12.66 10.02 15.13
C THR A 72 12.35 11.01 14.01
N ILE A 73 11.11 11.50 13.98
CA ILE A 73 10.71 12.54 13.02
C ILE A 73 11.17 13.91 13.54
N ASP A 74 11.81 14.66 12.66
CA ASP A 74 12.07 16.08 12.82
C ASP A 74 10.88 16.88 12.26
N TYR A 75 9.94 17.24 13.14
CA TYR A 75 8.75 18.02 12.76
C TYR A 75 9.10 19.45 12.33
N ASP A 76 10.28 19.96 12.71
CA ASP A 76 10.79 21.27 12.31
C ASP A 76 11.57 21.24 10.99
N ALA A 77 11.81 20.05 10.42
CA ALA A 77 12.51 19.93 9.15
C ALA A 77 11.65 20.49 8.01
N ASP A 78 12.24 21.45 7.28
CA ASP A 78 11.64 22.01 6.08
C ASP A 78 11.51 20.93 5.00
N ASP A 79 10.28 20.62 4.62
CA ASP A 79 9.94 19.70 3.52
C ASP A 79 9.48 20.44 2.26
N GLY A 80 9.64 21.77 2.22
CA GLY A 80 9.23 22.63 1.13
C GLY A 80 7.71 22.75 0.97
N LYS A 81 6.93 22.34 1.99
CA LYS A 81 5.47 22.45 2.00
C LYS A 81 5.04 23.57 2.94
N ASP A 82 4.35 24.55 2.39
CA ASP A 82 3.76 25.66 3.13
C ASP A 82 2.29 25.42 3.45
N ASP A 83 1.68 26.35 4.18
CA ASP A 83 0.26 26.30 4.54
C ASP A 83 -0.65 26.18 3.30
N GLU A 84 -0.27 26.83 2.20
CA GLU A 84 -1.03 26.78 0.94
C GLU A 84 -1.03 25.36 0.36
N TYR A 85 0.13 24.69 0.34
CA TYR A 85 0.25 23.29 -0.05
C TYR A 85 -0.67 22.39 0.80
N TYR A 86 -0.66 22.56 2.12
CA TYR A 86 -1.47 21.74 3.01
C TYR A 86 -2.97 21.98 2.83
N GLU A 87 -3.40 23.23 2.63
CA GLU A 87 -4.82 23.52 2.35
C GLU A 87 -5.26 22.95 1.00
N GLN A 88 -4.44 23.06 -0.06
CA GLN A 88 -4.73 22.42 -1.35
C GLN A 88 -4.82 20.89 -1.21
N ALA A 89 -3.94 20.29 -0.41
CA ALA A 89 -3.99 18.86 -0.13
C ALA A 89 -5.29 18.47 0.59
N LYS A 90 -5.71 19.21 1.62
CA LYS A 90 -7.00 18.98 2.32
C LYS A 90 -8.19 19.11 1.38
N GLU A 91 -8.23 20.15 0.55
CA GLU A 91 -9.28 20.32 -0.45
C GLU A 91 -9.36 19.12 -1.41
N ASN A 92 -8.19 18.64 -1.86
CA ASN A 92 -8.12 17.48 -2.73
C ASN A 92 -8.58 16.19 -2.02
N VAL A 93 -8.20 16.00 -0.76
CA VAL A 93 -8.66 14.87 0.07
C VAL A 93 -10.17 14.88 0.21
N ARG A 94 -10.77 16.02 0.58
CA ARG A 94 -12.24 16.14 0.71
C ARG A 94 -12.95 15.83 -0.61
N ARG A 95 -12.45 16.36 -1.73
CA ARG A 95 -13.00 16.08 -3.06
C ARG A 95 -12.95 14.60 -3.41
N LEU A 96 -11.83 13.95 -3.15
CA LEU A 96 -11.64 12.53 -3.45
C LEU A 96 -12.41 11.63 -2.48
N ARG A 97 -12.58 12.06 -1.23
CA ARG A 97 -13.42 11.38 -0.24
C ARG A 97 -14.84 11.24 -0.75
N ASP A 98 -15.43 12.32 -1.23
CA ASP A 98 -16.77 12.32 -1.83
C ASP A 98 -16.81 11.49 -3.11
N GLN A 99 -15.76 11.58 -3.95
CA GLN A 99 -15.70 10.85 -5.22
C GLN A 99 -15.60 9.33 -5.04
N TYR A 100 -14.89 8.87 -4.00
CA TYR A 100 -14.62 7.46 -3.76
C TYR A 100 -15.48 6.85 -2.64
N GLY A 101 -16.54 7.53 -2.21
CA GLY A 101 -17.48 7.01 -1.20
C GLY A 101 -16.77 6.66 0.11
N ALA A 102 -15.88 7.55 0.54
CA ALA A 102 -15.02 7.35 1.69
C ALA A 102 -15.46 8.21 2.88
N GLU A 103 -16.77 8.38 3.07
CA GLU A 103 -17.37 9.32 4.04
C GLU A 103 -16.98 9.03 5.50
N GLU A 104 -16.53 7.81 5.80
CA GLU A 104 -16.01 7.41 7.12
C GLU A 104 -14.64 8.06 7.45
N MET A 105 -13.95 8.63 6.46
CA MET A 105 -12.69 9.37 6.67
C MET A 105 -12.95 10.74 7.30
N GLU A 106 -12.68 10.83 8.60
CA GLU A 106 -12.87 12.02 9.44
C GLU A 106 -11.70 13.01 9.34
N LEU A 107 -10.47 12.51 9.17
CA LEU A 107 -9.29 13.36 9.04
C LEU A 107 -8.96 13.69 7.59
N ASP A 108 -8.64 14.95 7.30
CA ASP A 108 -8.12 15.35 5.99
C ASP A 108 -6.61 15.06 5.86
N ILE A 109 -5.86 15.31 6.94
CA ILE A 109 -4.39 15.15 7.02
C ILE A 109 -4.01 14.76 8.45
N ALA A 110 -3.01 13.88 8.58
CA ALA A 110 -2.31 13.58 9.83
C ALA A 110 -0.85 14.01 9.73
N THR A 111 -0.46 15.14 10.36
CA THR A 111 0.93 15.65 10.34
C THR A 111 1.77 15.15 11.51
N ASP A 112 1.15 14.73 12.61
CA ASP A 112 1.87 14.52 13.86
C ASP A 112 2.12 13.04 14.20
N VAL A 113 1.55 12.12 13.42
CA VAL A 113 1.63 10.66 13.62
C VAL A 113 2.81 10.04 12.87
N ASP A 114 3.59 9.17 13.51
CA ASP A 114 4.59 8.32 12.83
C ASP A 114 3.99 6.95 12.50
N SER A 115 4.00 6.56 11.21
CA SER A 115 3.51 5.24 10.79
C SER A 115 4.53 4.12 10.95
N LEU A 116 5.81 4.42 11.23
CA LEU A 116 6.85 3.39 11.30
C LEU A 116 6.52 2.24 12.27
N PRO A 117 6.04 2.48 13.51
CA PRO A 117 5.62 1.41 14.41
C PRO A 117 4.53 0.52 13.80
N ALA A 118 3.47 1.10 13.24
CA ALA A 118 2.40 0.35 12.58
C ALA A 118 2.90 -0.46 11.38
N GLN A 119 3.80 0.10 10.56
CA GLN A 119 4.40 -0.59 9.42
C GLN A 119 5.28 -1.78 9.86
N LEU A 120 6.00 -1.66 10.98
CA LEU A 120 6.79 -2.78 11.54
C LEU A 120 5.89 -3.94 11.95
N VAL A 121 4.82 -3.64 12.69
CA VAL A 121 3.86 -4.67 13.15
C VAL A 121 3.15 -5.28 11.95
N SER A 122 2.65 -4.48 11.00
CA SER A 122 1.99 -4.97 9.80
C SER A 122 2.87 -5.91 8.98
N VAL A 123 4.15 -5.56 8.76
CA VAL A 123 5.10 -6.45 8.07
C VAL A 123 5.34 -7.73 8.86
N ALA A 124 5.48 -7.66 10.17
CA ALA A 124 5.64 -8.85 11.00
C ALA A 124 4.42 -9.77 10.93
N VAL A 125 3.21 -9.21 11.05
CA VAL A 125 1.94 -9.95 10.93
C VAL A 125 1.88 -10.64 9.57
N ARG A 126 2.19 -9.95 8.47
CA ARG A 126 2.19 -10.52 7.12
C ARG A 126 3.13 -11.72 6.95
N GLU A 127 4.28 -11.69 7.62
CA GLU A 127 5.29 -12.75 7.51
C GLU A 127 4.96 -13.99 8.36
N THR A 128 4.05 -13.86 9.33
CA THR A 128 3.82 -14.89 10.35
C THR A 128 2.40 -15.45 10.33
N TYR A 129 1.40 -14.59 10.11
CA TYR A 129 -0.02 -14.94 10.07
C TYR A 129 -0.49 -15.11 8.62
N ASP A 130 -1.68 -15.67 8.45
CA ASP A 130 -2.30 -15.76 7.14
C ASP A 130 -2.70 -14.38 6.58
N TYR A 131 -3.01 -14.35 5.28
CA TYR A 131 -3.32 -13.12 4.57
C TYR A 131 -4.59 -12.43 5.09
N GLU A 132 -5.60 -13.18 5.54
CA GLU A 132 -6.86 -12.59 6.03
C GLU A 132 -6.63 -11.88 7.37
N THR A 133 -5.87 -12.50 8.27
CA THR A 133 -5.44 -11.88 9.54
C THR A 133 -4.61 -10.62 9.30
N TRP A 134 -3.63 -10.69 8.39
CA TRP A 134 -2.83 -9.53 8.03
C TRP A 134 -3.67 -8.40 7.41
N LEU A 135 -4.56 -8.74 6.47
CA LEU A 135 -5.40 -7.75 5.80
C LEU A 135 -6.34 -7.06 6.80
N ALA A 136 -6.92 -7.82 7.73
CA ALA A 136 -7.75 -7.26 8.79
C ALA A 136 -6.95 -6.28 9.69
N PHE A 137 -5.72 -6.64 10.07
CA PHE A 137 -4.84 -5.73 10.82
C PHE A 137 -4.52 -4.46 10.02
N ASP A 138 -4.14 -4.61 8.75
CA ASP A 138 -3.81 -3.51 7.85
C ASP A 138 -4.98 -2.53 7.68
N GLU A 139 -6.20 -3.04 7.51
CA GLU A 139 -7.42 -2.24 7.43
C GLU A 139 -7.75 -1.56 8.76
N ALA A 140 -7.58 -2.26 9.89
CA ALA A 140 -7.80 -1.71 11.22
C ALA A 140 -6.84 -0.54 11.53
N VAL A 141 -5.57 -0.62 11.12
CA VAL A 141 -4.61 0.49 11.25
C VAL A 141 -5.05 1.72 10.45
N PHE A 142 -5.53 1.54 9.21
CA PHE A 142 -6.06 2.65 8.43
C PHE A 142 -7.32 3.25 9.10
N ALA A 143 -8.26 2.43 9.55
CA ALA A 143 -9.47 2.90 10.23
C ALA A 143 -9.15 3.65 11.53
N ALA A 144 -8.26 3.12 12.36
CA ALA A 144 -7.82 3.75 13.61
C ALA A 144 -7.31 5.18 13.38
N LEU A 145 -6.48 5.38 12.34
CA LEU A 145 -6.00 6.72 12.02
C LEU A 145 -7.08 7.60 11.37
N TRP A 146 -7.70 7.12 10.29
CA TRP A 146 -8.48 7.99 9.40
C TRP A 146 -9.95 8.14 9.80
N HIS A 147 -10.51 7.17 10.52
CA HIS A 147 -11.90 7.22 11.02
C HIS A 147 -11.93 7.68 12.48
N GLU A 148 -11.02 7.16 13.31
CA GLU A 148 -11.08 7.36 14.76
C GLU A 148 -10.10 8.43 15.25
N GLY A 149 -9.12 8.85 14.44
CA GLY A 149 -8.10 9.82 14.81
C GLY A 149 -7.13 9.33 15.89
N ARG A 150 -6.95 8.01 16.01
CA ARG A 150 -6.01 7.37 16.96
C ARG A 150 -4.59 7.45 16.43
N ASP A 151 -3.63 7.60 17.34
CA ASP A 151 -2.21 7.62 17.00
C ASP A 151 -1.67 6.21 16.81
N ILE A 152 -1.51 5.80 15.55
CA ILE A 152 -0.97 4.49 15.17
C ILE A 152 0.55 4.36 15.38
N GLY A 153 1.21 5.41 15.88
CA GLY A 153 2.59 5.35 16.37
C GLY A 153 2.70 4.80 17.80
N GLU A 154 1.60 4.76 18.55
CA GLU A 154 1.57 4.34 19.95
C GLU A 154 1.42 2.82 20.09
N GLU A 155 2.23 2.21 20.97
CA GLU A 155 2.22 0.76 21.21
C GLU A 155 0.84 0.27 21.69
N ASP A 156 0.21 1.00 22.63
CA ASP A 156 -1.10 0.61 23.17
C ASP A 156 -2.18 0.55 22.08
N VAL A 157 -2.15 1.49 21.12
CA VAL A 157 -3.09 1.47 19.98
C VAL A 157 -2.84 0.24 19.11
N LEU A 158 -1.58 -0.10 18.82
CA LEU A 158 -1.25 -1.27 18.01
C LEU A 158 -1.59 -2.59 18.71
N LEU A 159 -1.47 -2.65 20.03
CA LEU A 159 -1.88 -3.81 20.83
C LEU A 159 -3.40 -4.03 20.78
N ASP A 160 -4.19 -2.96 20.92
CA ASP A 160 -5.65 -3.03 20.82
C ASP A 160 -6.07 -3.53 19.42
N LEU A 161 -5.52 -2.95 18.35
CA LEU A 161 -5.84 -3.35 16.98
C LEU A 161 -5.43 -4.78 16.65
N ALA A 162 -4.30 -5.24 17.21
CA ALA A 162 -3.83 -6.61 17.06
C ALA A 162 -4.76 -7.62 17.77
N ASP A 163 -5.24 -7.29 18.97
CA ASP A 163 -6.15 -8.16 19.74
C ASP A 163 -7.47 -8.40 18.98
N GLU A 164 -8.02 -7.35 18.35
CA GLU A 164 -9.26 -7.42 17.56
C GLU A 164 -9.20 -8.42 16.40
N VAL A 165 -8.01 -8.65 15.84
CA VAL A 165 -7.78 -9.55 14.71
C VAL A 165 -7.09 -10.85 15.12
N GLY A 166 -6.92 -11.10 16.42
CA GLY A 166 -6.35 -12.35 16.95
C GLY A 166 -4.83 -12.45 16.88
N VAL A 167 -4.11 -11.32 16.76
CA VAL A 167 -2.64 -11.26 16.85
C VAL A 167 -2.23 -11.08 18.31
N GLU A 168 -1.32 -11.93 18.78
CA GLU A 168 -0.93 -11.93 20.20
C GLU A 168 -0.20 -10.65 20.63
N ALA A 169 -0.56 -10.09 21.78
CA ALA A 169 0.08 -8.90 22.34
C ALA A 169 1.62 -9.01 22.47
N GLN A 170 2.14 -10.17 22.85
CA GLN A 170 3.59 -10.36 22.96
C GLN A 170 4.27 -10.29 21.58
N PHE A 171 3.62 -10.81 20.54
CA PHE A 171 4.13 -10.74 19.17
C PHE A 171 4.30 -9.29 18.70
N VAL A 172 3.33 -8.41 19.00
CA VAL A 172 3.41 -6.98 18.69
C VAL A 172 4.60 -6.33 19.38
N ARG A 173 4.79 -6.58 20.68
CA ARG A 173 5.92 -6.05 21.45
C ARG A 173 7.26 -6.51 20.91
N ASP A 174 7.35 -7.79 20.56
CA ASP A 174 8.57 -8.37 19.98
C ASP A 174 8.87 -7.73 18.62
N ALA A 175 7.86 -7.53 17.77
CA ALA A 175 8.01 -6.86 16.47
C ALA A 175 8.46 -5.40 16.62
N LEU A 176 7.95 -4.66 17.61
CA LEU A 176 8.35 -3.30 17.91
C LEU A 176 9.76 -3.21 18.49
N ALA A 177 10.21 -4.21 19.25
CA ALA A 177 11.56 -4.27 19.82
C ALA A 177 12.64 -4.75 18.83
N ASP A 178 12.25 -5.36 17.70
CA ASP A 178 13.16 -5.95 16.71
C ASP A 178 13.89 -4.89 15.86
N GLU A 179 15.14 -4.58 16.24
CA GLU A 179 16.00 -3.64 15.52
C GLU A 179 16.38 -4.13 14.11
N GLU A 180 16.56 -5.44 13.92
CA GLU A 180 16.94 -5.99 12.62
C GLU A 180 15.79 -5.85 11.61
N ARG A 181 14.56 -6.13 12.06
CA ARG A 181 13.35 -5.89 11.27
C ARG A 181 13.19 -4.42 10.92
N ARG A 182 13.49 -3.52 11.85
CA ARG A 182 13.48 -2.07 11.60
C ARG A 182 14.46 -1.67 10.51
N ASP A 183 15.68 -2.21 10.53
CA ASP A 183 16.67 -1.91 9.50
C ASP A 183 16.29 -2.49 8.13
N ARG A 184 15.76 -3.71 8.09
CA ARG A 184 15.22 -4.31 6.86
C ARG A 184 14.05 -3.50 6.29
N LEU A 185 13.14 -3.01 7.13
CA LEU A 185 12.03 -2.16 6.69
C LEU A 185 12.53 -0.83 6.10
N ARG A 186 13.50 -0.19 6.76
CA ARG A 186 14.13 1.05 6.25
C ARG A 186 14.90 0.81 4.95
N GLU A 187 15.48 -0.36 4.77
CA GLU A 187 16.11 -0.75 3.50
C GLU A 187 15.07 -0.85 2.37
N ARG A 188 13.93 -1.51 2.62
CA ARG A 188 12.83 -1.54 1.64
C ARG A 188 12.34 -0.16 1.23
N PHE A 189 12.26 0.79 2.17
CA PHE A 189 11.93 2.19 1.84
C PHE A 189 12.96 2.82 0.91
N ARG A 190 14.25 2.61 1.19
CA ARG A 190 15.35 3.10 0.35
C ARG A 190 15.33 2.46 -1.03
N ASP A 191 15.01 1.17 -1.11
CA ASP A 191 14.93 0.43 -2.38
C ASP A 191 13.78 0.93 -3.24
N ALA A 192 12.61 1.19 -2.65
CA ALA A 192 11.47 1.80 -3.34
C ALA A 192 11.84 3.15 -3.95
N GLN A 193 12.54 4.00 -3.18
CA GLN A 193 13.01 5.31 -3.67
C GLN A 193 14.03 5.18 -4.80
N GLN A 194 14.97 4.24 -4.69
CA GLN A 194 15.95 3.95 -5.74
C GLN A 194 15.30 3.41 -7.01
N ALA A 195 14.19 2.68 -6.88
CA ALA A 195 13.35 2.24 -7.99
C ALA A 195 12.49 3.37 -8.60
N GLY A 196 12.62 4.61 -8.13
CA GLY A 196 11.94 5.78 -8.67
C GLY A 196 10.54 6.03 -8.09
N ILE A 197 10.17 5.34 -7.00
CA ILE A 197 8.95 5.64 -6.24
C ILE A 197 9.20 6.87 -5.38
N THR A 198 8.68 8.02 -5.82
CA THR A 198 8.90 9.32 -5.17
C THR A 198 7.65 9.85 -4.45
N GLY A 199 6.59 9.05 -4.37
CA GLY A 199 5.34 9.44 -3.74
C GLY A 199 4.36 8.27 -3.72
N VAL A 200 3.40 8.32 -2.79
CA VAL A 200 2.44 7.25 -2.54
C VAL A 200 0.99 7.79 -2.49
N PRO A 201 -0.03 6.99 -2.85
CA PRO A 201 0.10 5.61 -3.32
C PRO A 201 0.71 5.56 -4.72
N ALA A 202 1.52 4.53 -4.98
CA ALA A 202 2.01 4.23 -6.32
C ALA A 202 1.60 2.80 -6.68
N PHE A 203 0.79 2.69 -7.73
CA PHE A 203 0.30 1.44 -8.29
C PHE A 203 1.20 1.08 -9.46
N VAL A 204 1.83 -0.09 -9.41
CA VAL A 204 2.78 -0.59 -10.41
C VAL A 204 2.28 -1.92 -10.94
N TYR A 205 2.12 -2.01 -12.25
CA TYR A 205 1.69 -3.22 -12.95
C TYR A 205 2.57 -3.37 -14.19
N ASP A 206 3.32 -4.47 -14.27
CA ASP A 206 4.39 -4.68 -15.24
C ASP A 206 5.35 -3.46 -15.30
N ASP A 207 5.52 -2.85 -16.47
CA ASP A 207 6.38 -1.68 -16.70
C ASP A 207 5.65 -0.34 -16.50
N TYR A 208 4.37 -0.36 -16.10
CA TYR A 208 3.52 0.82 -15.99
C TYR A 208 3.27 1.21 -14.53
N ALA A 209 3.12 2.52 -14.30
CA ALA A 209 2.80 3.04 -12.98
C ALA A 209 1.74 4.15 -13.01
N ALA A 210 0.83 4.12 -12.05
CA ALA A 210 -0.07 5.22 -11.71
C ALA A 210 0.29 5.75 -10.32
N ARG A 211 0.32 7.07 -10.16
CA ARG A 211 0.71 7.73 -8.89
C ARG A 211 -0.41 8.60 -8.37
N GLY A 212 -0.58 8.59 -7.05
CA GLY A 212 -1.68 9.25 -6.34
C GLY A 212 -2.94 8.40 -6.30
N ALA A 213 -3.94 8.88 -5.55
CA ALA A 213 -5.28 8.28 -5.49
C ALA A 213 -5.99 8.47 -6.85
N VAL A 214 -5.67 7.61 -7.81
CA VAL A 214 -6.24 7.63 -9.16
C VAL A 214 -7.61 6.95 -9.18
N PRO A 215 -8.53 7.32 -10.11
CA PRO A 215 -9.88 6.75 -10.14
C PRO A 215 -9.88 5.30 -10.64
N PRO A 216 -10.94 4.51 -10.36
CA PRO A 216 -11.02 3.10 -10.73
C PRO A 216 -10.77 2.84 -12.23
N GLU A 217 -11.24 3.73 -13.11
CA GLU A 217 -11.05 3.59 -14.56
C GLU A 217 -9.59 3.79 -14.99
N GLN A 218 -8.77 4.47 -14.19
CA GLN A 218 -7.34 4.55 -14.44
C GLN A 218 -6.61 3.29 -13.96
N LEU A 219 -7.03 2.70 -12.85
CA LEU A 219 -6.52 1.39 -12.42
C LEU A 219 -6.87 0.29 -13.42
N ARG A 220 -8.11 0.30 -13.95
CA ARG A 220 -8.53 -0.57 -15.03
C ARG A 220 -7.64 -0.43 -16.27
N ARG A 221 -7.39 0.80 -16.73
CA ARG A 221 -6.47 1.04 -17.86
C ARG A 221 -5.03 0.61 -17.58
N LEU A 222 -4.59 0.71 -16.33
CA LEU A 222 -3.25 0.28 -15.92
C LEU A 222 -3.10 -1.24 -16.01
N VAL A 223 -4.11 -1.99 -15.59
CA VAL A 223 -4.06 -3.47 -15.46
C VAL A 223 -4.50 -4.18 -16.75
N GLU A 224 -5.51 -3.66 -17.44
CA GLU A 224 -6.14 -4.32 -18.60
C GLU A 224 -5.69 -3.74 -19.95
N GLY A 225 -4.98 -2.60 -19.93
CA GLY A 225 -4.65 -1.85 -21.14
C GLY A 225 -5.82 -1.00 -21.67
N ALA A 226 -5.64 -0.45 -22.86
CA ALA A 226 -6.61 0.41 -23.56
C ALA A 226 -7.47 -0.37 -24.55
#